data_AF-A0A820ZFN4-F1
#
_entry.id   AF-A0A820ZFN4-F1
#
_cell.length_a   1.000
_cell.length_b   1.000
_cell.length_c   1.000
_cell.angle_alpha   90.00
_cell.angle_beta   90.00
_cell.angle_gamma   90.00
#
_symmetry.space_group_name_H-M   'P 1'
#
loop_
_entity.id
_entity.type
_entity.pdbx_description
1 polymer ?
#
loop_
_entity_poly.entity_id
_entity_poly.type
_entity_poly.pdbx_seq_one_letter_code
_entity_poly.pdbx_strand_id
1 'polypeptide(L)'
;KVESNDQPTTSGGNKRSNSNYASDQSAKRCRAASPKSSTPQFFVPLRDVVPVCVNPLMDNIRNKYRRLCGWTRRGFPGTHPVCMHRGNYDMILQSSYLISWKSVGKRYMMLIEDKDKVYMLDQGDNLFSVDHIQFPCDAEYTSHLKDTLVDGEFIIDNADGSNE
;
A
#
# COMPACT_ATOMS: atom_id res chain seq x y z
N LYS A 1 11.36 -85.01 8.35
CA LYS A 1 10.74 -86.02 9.22
C LYS A 1 10.34 -85.28 10.50
N VAL A 2 9.02 -85.13 10.73
CA VAL A 2 8.32 -84.71 11.99
C VAL A 2 8.53 -83.23 12.38
N GLU A 3 7.57 -82.32 12.18
CA GLU A 3 6.33 -82.01 12.98
C GLU A 3 6.67 -81.59 14.42
N SER A 4 6.08 -80.56 15.04
CA SER A 4 4.67 -80.16 15.08
C SER A 4 4.45 -78.74 15.64
N ASN A 5 3.26 -78.19 15.31
CA ASN A 5 2.59 -76.97 15.77
C ASN A 5 2.60 -76.71 17.28
N ASP A 6 2.46 -75.42 17.65
CA ASP A 6 1.33 -74.97 18.48
C ASP A 6 1.12 -73.43 18.37
N GLN A 7 -0.12 -73.03 18.05
CA GLN A 7 -0.64 -71.67 18.25
C GLN A 7 -1.16 -71.52 19.69
N PRO A 8 -1.24 -70.28 20.21
CA PRO A 8 -2.59 -69.75 20.41
C PRO A 8 -2.76 -68.25 20.05
N THR A 9 -3.83 -68.04 19.28
CA THR A 9 -4.84 -66.98 19.28
C THR A 9 -4.76 -65.78 20.24
N THR A 10 -4.91 -64.60 19.62
CA THR A 10 -5.77 -63.44 19.98
C THR A 10 -5.57 -62.66 21.28
N SER A 11 -5.12 -61.41 21.14
CA SER A 11 -5.85 -60.18 21.53
C SER A 11 -4.96 -58.99 21.14
N GLY A 12 -5.35 -58.11 20.22
CA GLY A 12 -6.31 -57.05 20.51
C GLY A 12 -5.55 -55.77 20.86
N GLY A 13 -5.17 -54.97 19.85
CA GLY A 13 -4.42 -53.73 20.05
C GLY A 13 -4.06 -53.02 18.75
N ASN A 14 -5.03 -52.88 17.85
CA ASN A 14 -4.85 -52.17 16.58
C ASN A 14 -4.52 -50.70 16.85
N LYS A 15 -3.39 -50.24 16.29
CA LYS A 15 -2.98 -48.83 16.31
C LYS A 15 -4.09 -48.01 15.64
N ARG A 16 -4.58 -47.02 16.38
CA ARG A 16 -5.55 -46.02 15.95
C ARG A 16 -5.01 -45.26 14.73
N SER A 17 -5.59 -45.51 13.57
CA SER A 17 -5.70 -44.53 12.50
C SER A 17 -7.13 -44.51 12.03
N ASN A 18 -7.95 -43.68 12.67
CA ASN A 18 -9.21 -43.26 12.12
C ASN A 18 -9.49 -41.83 12.54
N SER A 19 -9.48 -40.93 11.55
CA SER A 19 -10.65 -40.08 11.34
C SER A 19 -10.49 -39.29 10.04
N ASN A 20 -11.21 -39.76 9.02
CA ASN A 20 -11.86 -38.87 8.07
C ASN A 20 -12.70 -37.87 8.87
N TYR A 21 -12.41 -36.58 8.75
CA TYR A 21 -13.37 -35.51 8.98
C TYR A 21 -13.40 -34.72 7.67
N ALA A 22 -14.36 -35.03 6.80
CA ALA A 22 -15.70 -34.47 6.82
C ALA A 22 -15.66 -32.96 6.62
N SER A 23 -16.10 -32.58 5.43
CA SER A 23 -16.42 -31.22 5.00
C SER A 23 -17.27 -30.50 6.04
N ASP A 24 -16.70 -29.51 6.71
CA ASP A 24 -17.48 -28.55 7.47
C ASP A 24 -17.57 -27.27 6.64
N GLN A 25 -18.66 -27.17 5.87
CA GLN A 25 -19.13 -25.92 5.28
C GLN A 25 -19.62 -25.01 6.42
N SER A 26 -18.68 -24.52 7.24
CA SER A 26 -18.93 -23.34 8.04
C SER A 26 -18.85 -22.17 7.06
N ALA A 27 -20.02 -21.71 6.61
CA ALA A 27 -20.18 -20.45 5.91
C ALA A 27 -19.50 -19.37 6.77
N LYS A 28 -18.25 -19.04 6.43
CA LYS A 28 -17.56 -17.87 6.94
C LYS A 28 -18.41 -16.71 6.48
N ARG A 29 -19.31 -16.29 7.37
CA ARG A 29 -20.14 -15.11 7.24
C ARG A 29 -19.15 -13.98 7.15
N CYS A 30 -18.74 -13.65 5.93
CA CYS A 30 -18.03 -12.43 5.60
C CYS A 30 -18.92 -11.35 6.19
N ARG A 31 -18.51 -10.80 7.33
CA ARG A 31 -19.05 -9.52 7.77
C ARG A 31 -18.63 -8.60 6.65
N ALA A 32 -19.55 -8.37 5.72
CA ALA A 32 -19.44 -7.28 4.77
C ALA A 32 -19.14 -6.08 5.66
N ALA A 33 -17.90 -5.58 5.58
CA ALA A 33 -17.57 -4.33 6.21
C ALA A 33 -18.61 -3.36 5.67
N SER A 34 -19.42 -2.79 6.57
CA SER A 34 -20.34 -1.74 6.19
C SER A 34 -19.52 -0.71 5.41
N PRO A 35 -20.01 -0.22 4.25
CA PRO A 35 -19.30 0.83 3.55
C PRO A 35 -19.28 2.01 4.51
N LYS A 36 -18.12 2.27 5.11
CA LYS A 36 -17.89 3.55 5.77
C LYS A 36 -17.87 4.54 4.62
N SER A 37 -19.05 5.06 4.26
CA SER A 37 -19.24 6.07 3.23
C SER A 37 -18.74 7.43 3.75
N SER A 38 -17.54 7.45 4.32
CA SER A 38 -16.85 8.69 4.60
C SER A 38 -16.09 9.04 3.33
N THR A 39 -16.48 10.14 2.71
CA THR A 39 -15.69 10.76 1.65
C THR A 39 -14.24 10.87 2.12
N PRO A 40 -13.24 10.45 1.32
CA PRO A 40 -11.86 10.51 1.74
C PRO A 40 -11.47 11.95 2.03
N GLN A 41 -10.78 12.15 3.15
CA GLN A 41 -10.34 13.46 3.60
C GLN A 41 -8.83 13.62 3.36
N PHE A 42 -8.45 14.78 2.83
CA PHE A 42 -7.05 15.15 2.73
C PHE A 42 -6.44 15.37 4.13
N PHE A 43 -5.11 15.43 4.22
CA PHE A 43 -4.41 15.50 5.52
C PHE A 43 -4.89 16.67 6.39
N VAL A 44 -5.13 17.80 5.73
CA VAL A 44 -5.78 18.99 6.28
C VAL A 44 -6.82 19.50 5.29
N PRO A 45 -7.89 20.16 5.74
CA PRO A 45 -8.86 20.75 4.82
C PRO A 45 -8.18 21.88 4.02
N LEU A 46 -8.06 21.69 2.71
CA LEU A 46 -7.58 22.68 1.77
C LEU A 46 -8.67 22.96 0.74
N ARG A 47 -8.86 24.24 0.41
CA ARG A 47 -9.89 24.66 -0.55
C ARG A 47 -9.66 24.06 -1.93
N ASP A 48 -8.39 24.02 -2.34
CA ASP A 48 -7.98 23.68 -3.70
C ASP A 48 -7.56 22.21 -3.83
N VAL A 49 -7.88 21.39 -2.82
CA VAL A 49 -7.64 19.94 -2.83
C VAL A 49 -8.95 19.21 -2.63
N VAL A 50 -9.42 18.53 -3.67
CA VAL A 50 -10.73 17.87 -3.68
C VAL A 50 -10.58 16.38 -3.92
N PRO A 51 -11.34 15.52 -3.21
CA PRO A 51 -11.33 14.08 -3.47
C PRO A 51 -11.92 13.78 -4.85
N VAL A 52 -11.26 12.91 -5.60
CA VAL A 52 -11.77 12.42 -6.89
C VAL A 52 -12.71 11.26 -6.60
N CYS A 53 -14.00 11.42 -6.92
CA CYS A 53 -15.05 10.41 -6.66
C CYS A 53 -15.62 9.75 -7.93
N VAL A 54 -15.15 10.16 -9.12
CA VAL A 54 -15.68 9.69 -10.40
C VAL A 54 -14.91 8.44 -10.86
N ASN A 55 -15.52 7.25 -10.72
CA ASN A 55 -14.83 5.96 -10.93
C ASN A 55 -14.02 5.86 -12.24
N PRO A 56 -14.55 6.18 -13.44
CA PRO A 56 -13.76 6.07 -14.68
C PRO A 56 -12.51 6.97 -14.70
N LEU A 57 -12.64 8.20 -14.15
CA LEU A 57 -11.52 9.13 -14.05
C LEU A 57 -10.48 8.62 -13.05
N MET A 58 -10.93 8.13 -11.89
CA MET A 58 -10.05 7.54 -10.88
C MET A 58 -9.25 6.37 -11.44
N ASP A 59 -9.90 5.48 -12.20
CA ASP A 59 -9.25 4.32 -12.79
C ASP A 59 -8.20 4.74 -13.82
N ASN A 60 -8.50 5.72 -14.66
CA ASN A 60 -7.55 6.29 -15.61
C ASN A 60 -6.33 6.88 -14.91
N ILE A 61 -6.53 7.65 -13.85
CA ILE A 61 -5.44 8.25 -13.07
C ILE A 61 -4.62 7.16 -12.38
N ARG A 62 -5.25 6.21 -11.69
CA ARG A 62 -4.56 5.06 -11.06
C ARG A 62 -3.79 4.22 -12.07
N ASN A 63 -4.31 4.06 -13.29
CA ASN A 63 -3.60 3.39 -14.38
C ASN A 63 -2.29 4.14 -14.73
N LYS A 64 -2.28 5.47 -14.71
CA LYS A 64 -1.07 6.27 -14.93
C LYS A 64 -0.03 6.07 -13.84
N TYR A 65 -0.44 6.15 -12.56
CA TYR A 65 0.44 5.84 -11.43
C TYR A 65 1.08 4.46 -11.59
N ARG A 66 0.26 3.45 -11.88
CA ARG A 66 0.71 2.06 -12.09
C ARG A 66 1.69 1.92 -13.24
N ARG A 67 1.39 2.55 -14.39
CA ARG A 67 2.26 2.54 -15.56
C ARG A 67 3.63 3.16 -15.27
N LEU A 68 3.66 4.32 -14.62
CA LEU A 68 4.90 5.03 -14.29
C LEU A 68 5.75 4.28 -13.25
N CYS A 69 5.12 3.55 -12.32
CA CYS A 69 5.82 2.72 -11.34
C CYS A 69 6.18 1.31 -11.83
N GLY A 70 5.71 0.88 -13.01
CA GLY A 70 5.77 -0.54 -13.39
C GLY A 70 4.98 -1.46 -12.45
N TRP A 71 3.94 -0.95 -11.78
CA TRP A 71 3.16 -1.67 -10.78
C TRP A 71 1.90 -2.29 -11.39
N THR A 72 1.72 -3.60 -11.22
CA THR A 72 0.60 -4.34 -11.84
C THR A 72 -0.56 -4.62 -10.88
N ARG A 73 -0.33 -4.46 -9.57
CA ARG A 73 -1.32 -4.79 -8.54
C ARG A 73 -2.22 -3.60 -8.24
N ARG A 74 -3.37 -3.84 -7.61
CA ARG A 74 -4.23 -2.76 -7.08
C ARG A 74 -3.62 -2.15 -5.82
N GLY A 75 -4.03 -0.93 -5.50
CA GLY A 75 -3.58 -0.18 -4.32
C GLY A 75 -2.40 0.75 -4.60
N PHE A 76 -1.84 1.29 -3.54
CA PHE A 76 -0.77 2.28 -3.56
C PHE A 76 0.55 1.69 -4.13
N PRO A 77 1.12 2.25 -5.22
CA PRO A 77 2.31 1.71 -5.87
C PRO A 77 3.64 2.17 -5.26
N GLY A 78 3.63 3.08 -4.28
CA GLY A 78 4.84 3.58 -3.64
C GLY A 78 5.55 2.53 -2.77
N THR A 79 6.87 2.67 -2.65
CA THR A 79 7.72 1.76 -1.86
C THR A 79 7.37 1.84 -0.37
N HIS A 80 7.33 0.73 0.35
CA HIS A 80 7.09 0.79 1.81
C HIS A 80 8.42 0.63 2.56
N PRO A 81 8.74 1.52 3.53
CA PRO A 81 9.93 1.35 4.33
C PRO A 81 9.80 0.13 5.25
N VAL A 82 10.93 -0.47 5.62
CA VAL A 82 11.01 -1.56 6.60
C VAL A 82 11.62 -1.06 7.90
N CYS A 83 11.22 -1.65 9.03
CA CYS A 83 11.81 -1.33 10.31
C CYS A 83 13.28 -1.74 10.35
N MET A 84 14.14 -0.89 10.91
CA MET A 84 15.52 -1.26 11.18
C MET A 84 15.57 -2.29 12.32
N HIS A 85 16.36 -3.35 12.14
CA HIS A 85 16.60 -4.36 13.16
C HIS A 85 18.01 -4.94 13.02
N ARG A 86 18.45 -5.70 14.03
CA ARG A 86 19.80 -6.30 14.07
C ARG A 86 20.16 -7.19 12.87
N GLY A 87 19.18 -7.62 12.09
CA GLY A 87 19.41 -8.47 10.91
C GLY A 87 19.56 -7.70 9.60
N ASN A 88 19.22 -6.40 9.57
CA ASN A 88 19.28 -5.60 8.33
C ASN A 88 20.25 -4.41 8.41
N TYR A 89 20.80 -4.09 9.58
CA TYR A 89 21.71 -2.94 9.70
C TYR A 89 23.01 -3.13 8.90
N ASP A 90 23.48 -4.36 8.70
CA ASP A 90 24.67 -4.64 7.90
C ASP A 90 24.52 -4.16 6.44
N MET A 91 23.29 -4.03 5.92
CA MET A 91 23.04 -3.49 4.57
C MET A 91 23.56 -2.05 4.44
N ILE A 92 23.49 -1.26 5.51
CA ILE A 92 24.00 0.12 5.54
C ILE A 92 25.52 0.15 5.36
N LEU A 93 26.23 -0.86 5.85
CA LEU A 93 27.68 -0.97 5.70
C LEU A 93 28.08 -1.52 4.32
N GLN A 94 27.19 -2.26 3.66
CA GLN A 94 27.44 -2.95 2.39
C GLN A 94 27.14 -2.10 1.15
N SER A 95 26.45 -0.97 1.30
CA SER A 95 26.02 -0.13 0.17
C SER A 95 25.96 1.34 0.56
N SER A 96 26.03 2.23 -0.42
CA SER A 96 25.89 3.67 -0.18
C SER A 96 24.45 4.01 0.19
N TYR A 97 24.23 4.55 1.38
CA TYR A 97 22.94 5.05 1.84
C TYR A 97 22.93 6.58 1.94
N LEU A 98 21.77 7.17 1.65
CA LEU A 98 21.45 8.55 2.01
C LEU A 98 20.56 8.54 3.25
N ILE A 99 20.77 9.49 4.15
CA ILE A 99 20.03 9.60 5.41
C ILE A 99 19.43 11.00 5.51
N SER A 100 18.17 11.06 5.92
CA SER A 100 17.46 12.29 6.27
C SER A 100 16.71 12.08 7.60
N TRP A 101 16.13 13.16 8.13
CA TRP A 101 15.16 13.05 9.22
C TRP A 101 13.84 12.45 8.73
N LYS A 102 13.07 11.87 9.66
CA LYS A 102 11.67 11.51 9.45
C LYS A 102 10.80 12.67 9.89
N SER A 103 9.93 13.15 9.00
CA SER A 103 8.97 14.20 9.35
C SER A 103 7.70 13.59 9.98
N VAL A 104 6.90 14.44 10.62
CA VAL A 104 5.56 14.10 11.12
C VAL A 104 4.55 14.61 10.10
N GLY A 105 4.40 13.90 8.98
CA GLY A 105 3.48 14.26 7.91
C GLY A 105 2.65 13.10 7.42
N LYS A 106 1.96 13.31 6.29
CA LYS A 106 1.22 12.27 5.57
C LYS A 106 1.81 12.10 4.18
N ARG A 107 2.14 10.87 3.82
CA ARG A 107 2.75 10.53 2.53
C ARG A 107 1.74 10.61 1.39
N TYR A 108 2.17 11.21 0.28
CA TYR A 108 1.44 11.24 -0.98
C TYR A 108 2.39 11.02 -2.15
N MET A 109 1.89 10.34 -3.18
CA MET A 109 2.50 10.39 -4.51
C MET A 109 1.77 11.42 -5.36
N MET A 110 2.51 12.38 -5.90
CA MET A 110 1.98 13.43 -6.77
C MET A 110 2.20 13.07 -8.23
N LEU A 111 1.11 12.97 -9.00
CA LEU A 111 1.16 12.88 -10.46
C LEU A 111 0.91 14.25 -11.04
N ILE A 112 1.92 14.78 -11.74
CA ILE A 112 1.83 15.98 -12.56
C ILE A 112 1.55 15.50 -13.98
N GLU A 113 0.28 15.38 -14.33
CA GLU A 113 -0.13 14.86 -15.64
C GLU A 113 0.05 15.91 -16.73
N ASP A 114 -0.46 17.11 -16.50
CA ASP A 114 -0.34 18.29 -17.37
C ASP A 114 -0.66 19.55 -16.54
N LYS A 115 -0.65 20.72 -17.18
CA LYS A 115 -1.15 21.95 -16.58
C LYS A 115 -2.59 21.76 -16.09
N ASP A 116 -2.86 22.21 -14.86
CA ASP A 116 -4.16 22.09 -14.17
C ASP A 116 -4.66 20.64 -14.00
N LYS A 117 -3.76 19.66 -14.14
CA LYS A 117 -4.04 18.22 -13.94
C LYS A 117 -2.99 17.64 -13.01
N VAL A 118 -3.11 17.99 -11.73
CA VAL A 118 -2.23 17.50 -10.67
C VAL A 118 -3.03 16.69 -9.69
N TYR A 119 -2.54 15.49 -9.38
CA TYR A 119 -3.22 14.56 -8.48
C TYR A 119 -2.31 14.13 -7.36
N MET A 120 -2.89 13.87 -6.19
CA MET A 120 -2.21 13.27 -5.05
C MET A 120 -2.89 11.95 -4.68
N LEU A 121 -2.07 10.92 -4.48
CA LEU A 121 -2.51 9.59 -4.08
C LEU A 121 -1.92 9.27 -2.70
N ASP A 122 -2.76 8.94 -1.73
CA ASP A 122 -2.29 8.54 -0.39
C ASP A 122 -2.05 7.02 -0.27
N GLN A 123 -1.44 6.61 0.84
CA GLN A 123 -1.16 5.20 1.14
C GLN A 123 -2.43 4.32 1.23
N GLY A 124 -3.60 4.94 1.46
CA GLY A 124 -4.90 4.29 1.47
C GLY A 124 -5.54 4.16 0.09
N ASP A 125 -4.83 4.49 -1.00
CA ASP A 125 -5.34 4.55 -2.37
C ASP A 125 -6.48 5.57 -2.55
N ASN A 126 -6.53 6.60 -1.71
CA ASN A 126 -7.44 7.73 -1.87
C ASN A 126 -6.81 8.75 -2.82
N LEU A 127 -7.61 9.21 -3.79
CA LEU A 127 -7.16 10.09 -4.86
C LEU A 127 -7.74 11.50 -4.68
N PHE A 128 -6.89 12.50 -4.84
CA PHE A 128 -7.23 13.90 -4.70
C PHE A 128 -6.76 14.67 -5.95
N SER A 129 -7.58 15.59 -6.45
CA SER A 129 -7.18 16.59 -7.45
C SER A 129 -6.68 17.82 -6.70
N VAL A 130 -5.61 18.42 -7.21
CA VAL A 130 -4.99 19.63 -6.67
C VAL A 130 -5.03 20.71 -7.74
N ASP A 131 -5.76 21.78 -7.45
CA ASP A 131 -5.89 22.93 -8.34
C ASP A 131 -4.90 24.02 -7.96
N HIS A 132 -4.68 24.98 -8.86
CA HIS A 132 -3.87 26.18 -8.64
C HIS A 132 -2.38 25.96 -8.29
N ILE A 133 -1.83 24.79 -8.60
CA ILE A 133 -0.40 24.51 -8.56
C ILE A 133 0.15 24.32 -9.98
N GLN A 134 1.27 24.97 -10.28
CA GLN A 134 1.93 24.87 -11.58
C GLN A 134 3.38 24.43 -11.43
N PHE A 135 3.85 23.66 -12.41
CA PHE A 135 5.20 23.13 -12.49
C PHE A 135 5.85 23.54 -13.82
N PRO A 136 6.35 24.79 -13.91
CA PRO A 136 7.06 25.27 -15.09
C PRO A 136 8.34 24.47 -15.36
N CYS A 137 8.70 24.26 -16.63
CA CYS A 137 9.93 23.56 -17.00
C CYS A 137 10.89 24.35 -17.90
N ASP A 138 10.60 25.62 -18.15
CA ASP A 138 11.50 26.57 -18.83
C ASP A 138 11.61 27.88 -18.03
N ALA A 139 12.59 28.71 -18.38
CA ALA A 139 12.85 29.97 -17.68
C ALA A 139 11.77 31.04 -17.97
N GLU A 140 11.10 30.92 -19.12
CA GLU A 140 10.06 31.82 -19.60
C GLU A 140 8.66 31.46 -19.06
N TYR A 141 8.54 30.39 -18.28
CA TYR A 141 7.30 29.86 -17.72
C TYR A 141 6.24 29.51 -18.78
N THR A 142 6.67 29.13 -19.99
CA THR A 142 5.77 28.85 -21.13
C THR A 142 5.35 27.40 -21.23
N SER A 143 6.14 26.48 -20.67
CA SER A 143 5.88 25.05 -20.67
C SER A 143 5.71 24.49 -19.25
N HIS A 144 5.06 23.33 -19.15
CA HIS A 144 4.70 22.68 -17.90
C HIS A 144 5.19 21.23 -17.89
N LEU A 145 5.65 20.74 -16.74
CA LEU A 145 5.99 19.33 -16.57
C LEU A 145 4.80 18.42 -16.89
N LYS A 146 5.06 17.28 -17.53
CA LYS A 146 4.04 16.32 -17.94
C LYS A 146 4.46 14.90 -17.62
N ASP A 147 3.47 14.06 -17.33
CA ASP A 147 3.64 12.65 -16.96
C ASP A 147 4.77 12.42 -15.92
N THR A 148 4.93 13.34 -14.98
CA THR A 148 5.94 13.27 -13.92
C THR A 148 5.32 12.75 -12.63
N LEU A 149 5.97 11.77 -12.00
CA LEU A 149 5.55 11.20 -10.72
C LEU A 149 6.57 11.54 -9.64
N VAL A 150 6.08 12.10 -8.54
CA VAL A 150 6.87 12.49 -7.37
C VAL A 150 6.35 11.73 -6.15
N ASP A 151 7.23 11.24 -5.29
CA ASP A 151 6.87 10.59 -4.02
C ASP A 151 7.42 11.43 -2.87
N GLY A 152 6.57 11.77 -1.90
CA GLY A 152 6.93 12.69 -0.84
C GLY A 152 5.98 12.68 0.35
N GLU A 153 6.33 13.47 1.34
CA GLU A 153 5.54 13.65 2.57
C GLU A 153 4.99 15.07 2.62
N PHE A 154 3.68 15.20 2.79
CA PHE A 154 3.03 16.47 3.03
C PHE A 154 3.13 16.78 4.52
N ILE A 155 3.70 17.94 4.86
CA ILE A 155 3.92 18.40 6.23
C ILE A 155 3.21 19.74 6.43
N ILE A 156 2.80 20.01 7.67
CA ILE A 156 2.38 21.34 8.10
C ILE A 156 3.56 21.92 8.86
N ASP A 157 3.93 23.14 8.51
CA ASP A 157 4.99 23.85 9.19
C ASP A 157 4.44 25.15 9.80
N ASN A 158 4.86 25.45 11.03
CA ASN A 158 4.46 26.66 11.73
C ASN A 158 5.49 27.75 11.39
N ALA A 159 5.08 28.72 10.58
CA ALA A 159 5.96 29.75 10.03
C ALA A 159 6.57 30.69 11.07
N ASP A 160 6.09 30.68 12.30
CA ASP A 160 6.55 31.54 13.40
C ASP A 160 7.77 30.97 14.15
N GLY A 161 8.22 29.75 13.82
CA GLY A 161 9.39 29.13 14.43
C GLY A 161 9.24 28.91 15.95
N SER A 162 8.02 29.05 16.47
CA SER A 162 7.72 28.68 17.85
C SER A 162 7.56 27.17 17.87
N ASN A 163 8.57 26.48 18.40
CA ASN A 163 8.46 25.05 18.68
C ASN A 163 7.34 24.87 19.71
N GLU A 164 6.40 23.99 19.40
CA GLU A 164 5.40 23.49 20.35
C GLU A 164 6.06 22.89 21.61
#